data_AF-A0A518B2B0-F1
#
_entry.id   AF-A0A518B2B0-F1
#
_cell.length_a   1.000
_cell.length_b   1.000
_cell.length_c   1.000
_cell.angle_alpha   90.00
_cell.angle_beta   90.00
_cell.angle_gamma   90.00
#
_symmetry.space_group_name_H-M   'P 1'
#
loop_
_entity.id
_entity.type
_entity.pdbx_description
1 polymer ?
#
loop_
_entity_poly.entity_id
_entity_poly.type
_entity_poly.pdbx_seq_one_letter_code
_entity_poly.pdbx_strand_id
1 'polypeptide(L)'
;MRSLLALVACMGCLSLGSFANAQSEPKDLAERQARLAERFEEFETLLERMGDHLANGDPERSALLKKAFAKSKKDLIGLEFDAIAKALDEKQYSKALDRQRALQEDMASLLELLVSQDRLKLLREEKQRLERLAKDVRKLIGQQRQIRSATERDQRGDAPTRLADKQGELKREAERLAKEAEASGENAPSDSKSAPSESPDSPPQQGSPQGSSGPQQDGKASPQKSLEQAREAMKDAQDHLQQQQRGPASEDQDKAIRDLKEAIRKIEEILRQLREEERTEMLASLESRLHKLIDMQQVLNRKTVELDKDAAVKESKTGEQKAIALSEREQEVVLGLDQILMLLREDGSAFAMPEAVQEARNDAKLVVTRLARGDASSFTQTLEESVLEALQDMLAAVKEELEQLRESKSGQGQAPGQGGPNAALINRLAELRMLRTLQYRVNKRTSRIGEELKGQPPTSEEMVDAVRQLAERQERIGKISREIATGAR
;
A
#
# COMPACT_ATOMS: atom_id res chain seq x y z
N MET A 1 10.70 -7.72 -26.83
CA MET A 1 11.14 -6.40 -27.34
C MET A 1 11.46 -6.40 -28.85
N ARG A 2 10.68 -7.09 -29.70
CA ARG A 2 10.82 -6.98 -31.18
C ARG A 2 9.53 -6.58 -31.90
N SER A 3 8.37 -6.61 -31.23
CA SER A 3 7.12 -6.10 -31.80
C SER A 3 6.70 -4.73 -31.25
N LEU A 4 7.40 -4.19 -30.25
CA LEU A 4 7.22 -2.80 -29.77
C LEU A 4 8.19 -1.80 -30.43
N LEU A 5 9.15 -2.29 -31.22
CA LEU A 5 9.90 -1.45 -32.16
C LEU A 5 9.10 -1.15 -33.43
N ALA A 6 8.00 -1.86 -33.70
CA ALA A 6 7.22 -1.65 -34.92
C ALA A 6 6.23 -0.47 -34.83
N LEU A 7 5.79 -0.07 -33.63
CA LEU A 7 4.94 1.11 -33.47
C LEU A 7 5.71 2.41 -33.22
N VAL A 8 7.00 2.31 -32.88
CA VAL A 8 7.94 3.45 -32.84
C VAL A 8 8.62 3.67 -34.20
N ALA A 9 8.52 2.72 -35.13
CA ALA A 9 9.12 2.79 -36.47
C ALA A 9 8.27 3.48 -37.56
N CYS A 10 7.05 3.96 -37.29
CA CYS A 10 6.25 4.68 -38.30
C CYS A 10 6.42 6.22 -38.32
N MET A 11 7.35 6.79 -37.55
CA MET A 11 7.85 8.16 -37.79
C MET A 11 9.38 8.19 -37.93
N GLY A 12 9.98 7.10 -38.38
CA GLY A 12 11.42 6.95 -38.48
C GLY A 12 11.89 6.38 -39.81
N CYS A 13 11.40 6.91 -40.94
CA CYS A 13 12.04 6.74 -42.23
C CYS A 13 11.58 7.83 -43.20
N LEU A 14 12.31 8.95 -43.22
CA LEU A 14 12.72 9.70 -44.42
C LEU A 14 13.44 11.00 -44.02
N SER A 15 14.68 10.87 -43.56
CA SER A 15 15.81 11.65 -44.06
C SER A 15 17.05 11.32 -43.21
N LEU A 16 17.87 10.41 -43.74
CA LEU A 16 19.29 10.39 -43.41
C LEU A 16 19.89 11.67 -44.00
N GLY A 17 20.13 12.66 -43.13
CA GLY A 17 20.79 13.90 -43.48
C GLY A 17 21.32 14.57 -42.22
N SER A 18 22.64 14.54 -42.06
CA SER A 18 23.43 15.30 -41.10
C SER A 18 23.26 14.97 -39.61
N PHE A 19 24.15 14.09 -39.12
CA PHE A 19 24.83 14.34 -37.86
C PHE A 19 25.56 15.68 -37.97
N ALA A 20 24.86 16.77 -37.69
CA ALA A 20 25.46 18.09 -37.53
C ALA A 20 24.65 18.87 -36.50
N ASN A 21 25.24 19.03 -35.31
CA ASN A 21 25.00 20.14 -34.40
C ASN A 21 23.61 20.26 -33.76
N ALA A 22 23.35 19.51 -32.69
CA ALA A 22 22.24 19.80 -31.76
C ALA A 22 22.77 20.48 -30.49
N GLN A 23 23.31 21.69 -30.65
CA GLN A 23 23.21 22.69 -29.58
C GLN A 23 21.76 23.17 -29.63
N SER A 24 20.86 22.61 -28.81
CA SER A 24 19.52 23.16 -28.65
C SER A 24 19.68 24.59 -28.11
N GLU A 25 19.27 25.60 -28.87
CA GLU A 25 19.33 26.98 -28.41
C GLU A 25 18.53 27.14 -27.10
N PRO A 26 18.94 28.02 -26.18
CA PRO A 26 18.25 28.26 -24.89
C PRO A 26 16.75 28.52 -25.01
N LYS A 27 16.31 29.11 -26.14
CA LYS A 27 14.90 29.35 -26.46
C LYS A 27 14.08 28.07 -26.59
N ASP A 28 14.66 27.00 -27.14
CA ASP A 28 14.00 25.70 -27.31
C ASP A 28 13.71 25.03 -25.95
N LEU A 29 14.53 25.27 -24.93
CA LEU A 29 14.30 24.72 -23.58
C LEU A 29 13.20 25.47 -22.83
N ALA A 30 13.18 26.80 -22.88
CA ALA A 30 12.13 27.61 -22.26
C ALA A 30 10.75 27.31 -22.88
N GLU A 31 10.69 27.21 -24.21
CA GLU A 31 9.45 26.85 -24.92
C GLU A 31 8.95 25.44 -24.57
N ARG A 32 9.83 24.46 -24.40
CA ARG A 32 9.45 23.11 -23.95
C ARG A 32 8.94 23.11 -22.51
N GLN A 33 9.58 23.87 -21.63
CA GLN A 33 9.14 23.99 -20.24
C GLN A 33 7.76 24.67 -20.16
N ALA A 34 7.50 25.70 -20.97
CA ALA A 34 6.19 26.34 -21.05
C ALA A 34 5.08 25.37 -21.51
N ARG A 35 5.36 24.50 -22.49
CA ARG A 35 4.41 23.43 -22.90
C ARG A 35 4.16 22.41 -21.79
N LEU A 36 5.14 22.15 -20.92
CA LEU A 36 4.94 21.28 -19.77
C LEU A 36 4.03 21.95 -18.72
N ALA A 37 4.16 23.26 -18.51
CA ALA A 37 3.27 24.04 -17.65
C ALA A 37 1.81 23.92 -18.12
N GLU A 38 1.56 24.15 -19.40
CA GLU A 38 0.22 24.06 -20.02
C GLU A 38 -0.38 22.65 -19.86
N ARG A 39 0.39 21.60 -20.16
CA ARG A 39 -0.06 20.21 -19.96
C ARG A 39 -0.36 19.89 -18.50
N PHE A 40 0.37 20.48 -17.57
CA PHE A 40 0.14 20.28 -16.15
C PHE A 40 -1.15 20.96 -15.69
N GLU A 41 -1.45 22.15 -16.22
CA GLU A 41 -2.73 22.84 -15.99
C GLU A 41 -3.92 22.03 -16.55
N GLU A 42 -3.77 21.44 -17.73
CA GLU A 42 -4.74 20.50 -18.30
C GLU A 42 -4.95 19.28 -17.40
N PHE A 43 -3.86 18.73 -16.87
CA PHE A 43 -3.90 17.61 -15.93
C PHE A 43 -4.63 17.96 -14.63
N GLU A 44 -4.37 19.13 -14.04
CA GLU A 44 -5.10 19.60 -12.85
C GLU A 44 -6.61 19.72 -13.13
N THR A 45 -6.97 20.30 -14.27
CA THR A 45 -8.37 20.43 -14.70
C THR A 45 -9.04 19.05 -14.86
N LEU A 46 -8.30 18.08 -15.39
CA LEU A 46 -8.77 16.71 -15.54
C LEU A 46 -8.99 16.01 -14.19
N LEU A 47 -8.08 16.19 -13.22
CA LEU A 47 -8.24 15.65 -11.86
C LEU A 47 -9.52 16.17 -11.20
N GLU A 48 -9.77 17.48 -11.28
CA GLU A 48 -10.96 18.10 -10.72
C GLU A 48 -12.24 17.55 -11.37
N ARG A 49 -12.29 17.55 -12.71
CA ARG A 49 -13.44 17.07 -13.48
C ARG A 49 -13.74 15.59 -13.23
N MET A 50 -12.70 14.74 -13.20
CA MET A 50 -12.86 13.32 -12.88
C MET A 50 -13.31 13.12 -11.43
N GLY A 51 -12.76 13.92 -10.50
CA GLY A 51 -13.17 13.94 -9.11
C GLY A 51 -14.67 14.21 -8.97
N ASP A 52 -15.21 15.22 -9.65
CA ASP A 52 -16.64 15.53 -9.61
C ASP A 52 -17.50 14.44 -10.27
N HIS A 53 -17.05 13.87 -11.39
CA HIS A 53 -17.79 12.82 -12.08
C HIS A 53 -17.92 11.54 -11.24
N LEU A 54 -16.86 11.19 -10.51
CA LEU A 54 -16.83 9.99 -9.68
C LEU A 54 -17.54 10.14 -8.33
N ALA A 55 -17.98 11.35 -7.94
CA ALA A 55 -18.56 11.60 -6.63
C ALA A 55 -19.76 10.70 -6.29
N ASN A 56 -20.54 10.28 -7.29
CA ASN A 56 -21.71 9.42 -7.12
C ASN A 56 -21.43 7.92 -7.37
N GLY A 57 -20.31 7.58 -8.02
CA GLY A 57 -19.98 6.21 -8.44
C GLY A 57 -18.83 5.57 -7.65
N ASP A 58 -17.81 6.35 -7.31
CA ASP A 58 -16.68 5.98 -6.46
C ASP A 58 -16.27 7.19 -5.59
N PRO A 59 -16.93 7.39 -4.43
CA PRO A 59 -16.70 8.54 -3.56
C PRO A 59 -15.27 8.63 -3.01
N GLU A 60 -14.60 7.48 -2.82
CA GLU A 60 -13.23 7.43 -2.33
C GLU A 60 -12.25 7.91 -3.40
N ARG A 61 -12.42 7.44 -4.65
CA ARG A 61 -11.62 7.89 -5.78
C ARG A 61 -11.89 9.35 -6.12
N SER A 62 -13.13 9.80 -6.00
CA SER A 62 -13.49 11.22 -6.07
C SER A 62 -12.71 12.04 -5.04
N ALA A 63 -12.72 11.61 -3.77
CA ALA A 63 -12.01 12.28 -2.70
C ALA A 63 -10.49 12.29 -2.92
N LEU A 64 -9.92 11.20 -3.45
CA LEU A 64 -8.51 11.10 -3.82
C LEU A 64 -8.13 12.10 -4.91
N LEU A 65 -8.87 12.14 -6.02
CA LEU A 65 -8.58 13.06 -7.13
C LEU A 65 -8.71 14.52 -6.69
N LYS A 66 -9.73 14.84 -5.88
CA LYS A 66 -9.88 16.17 -5.27
C LYS A 66 -8.73 16.50 -4.32
N LYS A 67 -8.25 15.52 -3.55
CA LYS A 67 -7.10 15.67 -2.65
C LYS A 67 -5.78 15.85 -3.43
N ALA A 68 -5.60 15.15 -4.54
CA ALA A 68 -4.46 15.29 -5.43
C ALA A 68 -4.47 16.66 -6.11
N PHE A 69 -5.61 17.11 -6.61
CA PHE A 69 -5.80 18.46 -7.13
C PHE A 69 -5.50 19.53 -6.07
N ALA A 70 -6.07 19.42 -4.87
CA ALA A 70 -5.82 20.35 -3.78
C ALA A 70 -4.34 20.38 -3.34
N LYS A 71 -3.67 19.22 -3.35
CA LYS A 71 -2.22 19.11 -3.08
C LYS A 71 -1.40 19.81 -4.16
N SER A 72 -1.72 19.58 -5.44
CA SER A 72 -1.07 20.25 -6.57
C SER A 72 -1.14 21.77 -6.46
N LYS A 73 -2.30 22.31 -6.08
CA LYS A 73 -2.48 23.75 -5.82
C LYS A 73 -1.75 24.22 -4.57
N LYS A 74 -1.77 23.45 -3.47
CA LYS A 74 -1.07 23.79 -2.21
C LYS A 74 0.45 23.88 -2.41
N ASP A 75 1.00 22.94 -3.17
CA ASP A 75 2.43 22.85 -3.45
C ASP A 75 2.85 23.78 -4.61
N LEU A 76 1.90 24.51 -5.20
CA LEU A 76 2.12 25.50 -6.25
C LEU A 76 2.86 24.93 -7.48
N ILE A 77 2.64 23.66 -7.79
CA ILE A 77 3.37 22.92 -8.84
C ILE A 77 3.25 23.62 -10.19
N GLY A 78 2.06 24.10 -10.54
CA GLY A 78 1.85 24.91 -11.76
C GLY A 78 2.67 26.20 -11.79
N LEU A 79 2.77 26.92 -10.66
CA LEU A 79 3.58 28.15 -10.58
C LEU A 79 5.08 27.86 -10.66
N GLU A 80 5.52 26.70 -10.17
CA GLU A 80 6.92 26.28 -10.30
C GLU A 80 7.28 25.94 -11.75
N PHE A 81 6.38 25.31 -12.51
CA PHE A 81 6.56 25.13 -13.95
C PHE A 81 6.78 26.46 -14.69
N ASP A 82 5.93 27.47 -14.41
CA ASP A 82 6.04 28.81 -14.98
C ASP A 82 7.34 29.52 -14.55
N ALA A 83 7.72 29.39 -13.27
CA ALA A 83 8.93 29.98 -12.75
C ALA A 83 10.19 29.37 -13.36
N ILE A 84 10.20 28.06 -13.66
CA ILE A 84 11.29 27.40 -14.37
C ILE A 84 11.35 27.87 -15.82
N ALA A 85 10.21 27.96 -16.51
CA ALA A 85 10.16 28.46 -17.89
C ALA A 85 10.74 29.89 -17.99
N LYS A 86 10.37 30.76 -17.04
CA LYS A 86 10.91 32.12 -16.93
C LYS A 86 12.42 32.13 -16.60
N ALA A 87 12.87 31.28 -15.67
CA ALA A 87 14.30 31.19 -15.34
C ALA A 87 15.15 30.70 -16.52
N LEU A 88 14.62 29.79 -17.34
CA LEU A 88 15.27 29.34 -18.57
C LEU A 88 15.32 30.45 -19.64
N ASP A 89 14.24 31.21 -19.82
CA ASP A 89 14.19 32.36 -20.74
C ASP A 89 15.18 33.48 -20.34
N GLU A 90 15.27 33.76 -19.03
CA GLU A 90 16.25 34.70 -18.44
C GLU A 90 17.69 34.14 -18.39
N LYS A 91 17.94 32.94 -18.91
CA LYS A 91 19.25 32.24 -18.90
C LYS A 91 19.81 31.99 -17.49
N GLN A 92 18.95 31.95 -16.46
CA GLN A 92 19.29 31.64 -15.08
C GLN A 92 19.31 30.11 -14.83
N TYR A 93 20.21 29.39 -15.50
CA TYR A 93 20.21 27.92 -15.50
C TYR A 93 20.38 27.29 -14.11
N SER A 94 21.20 27.88 -13.23
CA SER A 94 21.37 27.36 -11.86
C SER A 94 20.05 27.39 -11.09
N LYS A 95 19.32 28.52 -11.17
CA LYS A 95 18.02 28.69 -10.51
C LYS A 95 16.94 27.80 -11.13
N ALA A 96 16.99 27.62 -12.45
CA ALA A 96 16.11 26.68 -13.14
C ALA A 96 16.35 25.23 -12.68
N LEU A 97 17.61 24.81 -12.53
CA LEU A 97 17.97 23.48 -12.03
C LEU A 97 17.51 23.25 -10.58
N ASP A 98 17.72 24.22 -9.69
CA ASP A 98 17.28 24.10 -8.29
C ASP A 98 15.75 23.98 -8.20
N ARG A 99 15.02 24.77 -9.00
CA ARG A 99 13.56 24.69 -9.09
C ARG A 99 13.08 23.38 -9.74
N GLN A 100 13.76 22.89 -10.77
CA GLN A 100 13.44 21.60 -11.40
C GLN A 100 13.58 20.43 -10.41
N ARG A 101 14.58 20.45 -9.52
CA ARG A 101 14.72 19.43 -8.47
C ARG A 101 13.56 19.46 -7.48
N ALA A 102 13.22 20.65 -6.97
CA ALA A 102 12.07 20.81 -6.07
C ALA A 102 10.76 20.37 -6.74
N LEU A 103 10.54 20.80 -7.98
CA LEU A 103 9.39 20.39 -8.79
C LEU A 103 9.31 18.87 -8.97
N GLN A 104 10.45 18.21 -9.20
CA GLN A 104 10.50 16.76 -9.34
C GLN A 104 10.10 16.04 -8.04
N GLU A 105 10.48 16.56 -6.88
CA GLU A 105 10.06 16.03 -5.56
C GLU A 105 8.55 16.23 -5.35
N ASP A 106 8.03 17.42 -5.68
CA ASP A 106 6.59 17.72 -5.56
C ASP A 106 5.76 16.80 -6.47
N MET A 107 6.18 16.63 -7.73
CA MET A 107 5.53 15.73 -8.68
C MET A 107 5.60 14.26 -8.25
N ALA A 108 6.73 13.82 -7.69
CA ALA A 108 6.86 12.46 -7.16
C ALA A 108 5.86 12.22 -6.01
N SER A 109 5.70 13.20 -5.12
CA SER A 109 4.73 13.12 -4.02
C SER A 109 3.27 13.14 -4.50
N LEU A 110 2.98 13.85 -5.59
CA LEU A 110 1.65 13.89 -6.20
C LEU A 110 1.31 12.55 -6.89
N LEU A 111 2.28 11.99 -7.62
CA LEU A 111 2.16 10.66 -8.24
C LEU A 111 2.00 9.56 -7.19
N GLU A 112 2.77 9.61 -6.12
CA GLU A 112 2.66 8.64 -5.01
C GLU A 112 1.25 8.68 -4.39
N LEU A 113 0.70 9.88 -4.18
CA LEU A 113 -0.67 10.03 -3.68
C LEU A 113 -1.69 9.37 -4.63
N LEU A 114 -1.57 9.62 -5.93
CA LEU A 114 -2.49 9.08 -6.94
C LEU A 114 -2.37 7.57 -7.11
N VAL A 115 -1.16 7.01 -6.97
CA VAL A 115 -0.89 5.59 -7.24
C VAL A 115 -1.10 4.71 -6.01
N SER A 116 -0.70 5.16 -4.82
CA SER A 116 -0.69 4.32 -3.61
C SER A 116 -2.09 3.95 -3.11
N GLN A 117 -3.06 4.86 -3.19
CA GLN A 117 -4.43 4.58 -2.75
C GLN A 117 -5.18 3.66 -3.73
N ASP A 118 -5.01 3.85 -5.04
CA ASP A 118 -5.64 2.99 -6.05
C ASP A 118 -5.05 1.56 -5.97
N ARG A 119 -3.72 1.41 -5.77
CA ARG A 119 -3.08 0.09 -5.72
C ARG A 119 -3.51 -0.76 -4.52
N LEU A 120 -3.52 -0.18 -3.32
CA LEU A 120 -3.92 -0.91 -2.10
C LEU A 120 -5.39 -1.33 -2.16
N LYS A 121 -6.27 -0.46 -2.69
CA LYS A 121 -7.69 -0.78 -2.94
C LYS A 121 -7.84 -1.94 -3.92
N LEU A 122 -7.15 -1.90 -5.06
CA LEU A 122 -7.19 -2.97 -6.06
C LEU A 122 -6.71 -4.32 -5.51
N LEU A 123 -5.62 -4.33 -4.74
CA LEU A 123 -5.12 -5.55 -4.08
C LEU A 123 -6.16 -6.14 -3.11
N ARG A 124 -6.84 -5.28 -2.33
CA ARG A 124 -7.91 -5.70 -1.41
C ARG A 124 -9.11 -6.27 -2.14
N GLU A 125 -9.57 -5.61 -3.19
CA GLU A 125 -10.70 -6.06 -4.00
C GLU A 125 -10.42 -7.41 -4.66
N GLU A 126 -9.22 -7.58 -5.23
CA GLU A 126 -8.82 -8.85 -5.85
C GLU A 126 -8.68 -9.97 -4.81
N LYS A 127 -8.14 -9.68 -3.62
CA LYS A 127 -8.10 -10.64 -2.51
C LYS A 127 -9.51 -11.09 -2.11
N GLN A 128 -10.44 -10.15 -1.90
CA GLN A 128 -11.82 -10.47 -1.53
C GLN A 128 -12.52 -11.30 -2.59
N ARG A 129 -12.29 -11.00 -3.87
CA ARG A 129 -12.82 -11.77 -4.99
C ARG A 129 -12.28 -13.21 -4.98
N LEU A 130 -10.97 -13.39 -4.87
CA LEU A 130 -10.35 -14.71 -4.83
C LEU A 130 -10.76 -15.52 -3.59
N GLU A 131 -11.00 -14.88 -2.44
CA GLU A 131 -11.58 -15.52 -1.26
C GLU A 131 -13.01 -16.03 -1.52
N ARG A 132 -13.84 -15.24 -2.21
CA ARG A 132 -15.19 -15.66 -2.63
C ARG A 132 -15.11 -16.83 -3.61
N LEU A 133 -14.25 -16.74 -4.62
CA LEU A 133 -14.00 -17.82 -5.58
C LEU A 133 -13.56 -19.11 -4.87
N ALA A 134 -12.60 -19.02 -3.93
CA ALA A 134 -12.17 -20.16 -3.14
C ALA A 134 -13.31 -20.76 -2.29
N LYS A 135 -14.17 -19.92 -1.69
CA LYS A 135 -15.34 -20.37 -0.93
C LYS A 135 -16.33 -21.12 -1.81
N ASP A 136 -16.60 -20.62 -3.00
CA ASP A 136 -17.54 -21.22 -3.95
C ASP A 136 -17.00 -22.53 -4.52
N VAL A 137 -15.70 -22.60 -4.84
CA VAL A 137 -15.04 -23.85 -5.24
C VAL A 137 -15.06 -24.88 -4.11
N ARG A 138 -14.86 -24.49 -2.84
CA ARG A 138 -15.00 -25.41 -1.68
C ARG A 138 -16.42 -25.94 -1.54
N LYS A 139 -17.44 -25.11 -1.78
CA LYS A 139 -18.85 -25.53 -1.79
C LYS A 139 -19.11 -26.55 -2.91
N LEU A 140 -18.58 -26.29 -4.11
CA LEU A 140 -18.66 -27.18 -5.27
C LEU A 140 -18.00 -28.54 -4.99
N ILE A 141 -16.84 -28.57 -4.32
CA ILE A 141 -16.20 -29.81 -3.85
C ILE A 141 -17.14 -30.58 -2.90
N GLY A 142 -17.81 -29.88 -1.99
CA GLY A 142 -18.77 -30.47 -1.07
C GLY A 142 -19.95 -31.13 -1.79
N GLN A 143 -20.53 -30.44 -2.78
CA GLN A 143 -21.63 -30.97 -3.59
C GLN A 143 -21.17 -32.16 -4.46
N GLN A 144 -19.99 -32.06 -5.08
CA GLN A 144 -19.44 -33.14 -5.90
C GLN A 144 -19.19 -34.42 -5.07
N ARG A 145 -18.70 -34.28 -3.83
CA ARG A 145 -18.56 -35.40 -2.89
C ARG A 145 -19.90 -36.05 -2.55
N GLN A 146 -20.96 -35.26 -2.38
CA GLN A 146 -22.30 -35.79 -2.11
C GLN A 146 -22.83 -36.61 -3.29
N ILE A 147 -22.68 -36.11 -4.53
CA ILE A 147 -23.07 -36.85 -5.74
C ILE A 147 -22.24 -38.12 -5.88
N ARG A 148 -20.94 -38.05 -5.61
CA ARG A 148 -20.04 -39.21 -5.62
C ARG A 148 -20.46 -40.29 -4.64
N SER A 149 -20.71 -39.93 -3.38
CA SER A 149 -21.25 -40.87 -2.39
C SER A 149 -22.65 -41.42 -2.76
N ALA A 150 -23.50 -40.63 -3.43
CA ALA A 150 -24.80 -41.11 -3.90
C ALA A 150 -24.66 -42.09 -5.08
N THR A 151 -23.69 -41.85 -5.97
CA THR A 151 -23.37 -42.71 -7.12
C THR A 151 -22.89 -44.09 -6.65
N GLU A 152 -22.07 -44.14 -5.60
CA GLU A 152 -21.60 -45.39 -4.99
C GLU A 152 -22.70 -46.17 -4.25
N ARG A 153 -23.69 -45.47 -3.68
CA ARG A 153 -24.78 -46.08 -2.87
C ARG A 153 -25.97 -46.55 -3.69
N ASP A 154 -26.17 -46.03 -4.89
CA ASP A 154 -27.24 -46.50 -5.76
C ASP A 154 -26.93 -47.95 -6.15
N GLN A 155 -27.58 -48.92 -5.51
CA GLN A 155 -27.39 -50.35 -5.76
C GLN A 155 -28.43 -50.90 -6.74
N ARG A 156 -29.52 -50.17 -7.02
CA ARG A 156 -30.69 -50.69 -7.78
C ARG A 156 -30.81 -50.21 -9.22
N GLY A 157 -30.19 -49.09 -9.58
CA GLY A 157 -30.25 -48.59 -10.99
C GLY A 157 -31.35 -47.56 -11.22
N ASP A 158 -32.07 -47.18 -10.17
CA ASP A 158 -33.31 -46.41 -10.28
C ASP A 158 -33.10 -44.88 -10.23
N ALA A 159 -31.91 -44.40 -9.87
CA ALA A 159 -31.61 -42.97 -9.73
C ALA A 159 -30.63 -42.31 -10.76
N PRO A 160 -30.21 -42.93 -11.89
CA PRO A 160 -29.14 -42.39 -12.73
C PRO A 160 -29.49 -41.05 -13.38
N THR A 161 -30.75 -40.85 -13.81
CA THR A 161 -31.18 -39.59 -14.45
C THR A 161 -31.07 -38.39 -13.51
N ARG A 162 -31.52 -38.54 -12.26
CA ARG A 162 -31.46 -37.45 -11.26
C ARG A 162 -30.02 -37.12 -10.86
N LEU A 163 -29.13 -38.11 -10.81
CA LEU A 163 -27.71 -37.88 -10.52
C LEU A 163 -27.02 -37.20 -11.71
N ALA A 164 -27.33 -37.61 -12.94
CA ALA A 164 -26.83 -36.97 -14.15
C ALA A 164 -27.27 -35.50 -14.27
N ASP A 165 -28.51 -35.19 -13.91
CA ASP A 165 -29.02 -33.80 -13.90
C ASP A 165 -28.23 -32.94 -12.91
N LYS A 166 -28.07 -33.42 -11.66
CA LYS A 166 -27.27 -32.73 -10.64
C LYS A 166 -25.81 -32.59 -11.05
N GLN A 167 -25.23 -33.61 -11.68
CA GLN A 167 -23.87 -33.55 -12.21
C GLN A 167 -23.75 -32.47 -13.30
N GLY A 168 -24.78 -32.33 -14.15
CA GLY A 168 -24.88 -31.26 -15.14
C GLY A 168 -24.98 -29.86 -14.54
N GLU A 169 -25.66 -29.71 -13.40
CA GLU A 169 -25.69 -28.44 -12.64
C GLU A 169 -24.29 -28.08 -12.10
N LEU A 170 -23.59 -29.03 -11.48
CA LEU A 170 -22.24 -28.80 -10.97
C LEU A 170 -21.26 -28.44 -12.09
N LYS A 171 -21.40 -29.08 -13.26
CA LYS A 171 -20.63 -28.71 -14.46
C LYS A 171 -20.84 -27.25 -14.86
N ARG A 172 -22.09 -26.78 -14.90
CA ARG A 172 -22.40 -25.37 -15.24
C ARG A 172 -21.85 -24.41 -14.19
N GLU A 173 -21.91 -24.78 -12.91
CA GLU A 173 -21.31 -24.00 -11.83
C GLU A 173 -19.78 -23.93 -11.97
N ALA A 174 -19.12 -25.05 -12.28
CA ALA A 174 -17.69 -25.09 -12.58
C ALA A 174 -17.32 -24.18 -13.78
N GLU A 175 -18.13 -24.18 -14.84
CA GLU A 175 -17.93 -23.28 -15.99
C GLU A 175 -18.04 -21.81 -15.62
N ARG A 176 -19.03 -21.44 -14.78
CA ARG A 176 -19.18 -20.06 -14.30
C ARG A 176 -17.96 -19.64 -13.48
N LEU A 177 -17.50 -20.49 -12.56
CA LEU A 177 -16.33 -20.20 -11.73
C LEU A 177 -15.04 -20.13 -12.55
N ALA A 178 -14.91 -20.92 -13.62
CA ALA A 178 -13.78 -20.82 -14.55
C ALA A 178 -13.74 -19.46 -15.25
N LYS A 179 -14.89 -18.97 -15.75
CA LYS A 179 -14.99 -17.61 -16.35
C LYS A 179 -14.70 -16.50 -15.33
N GLU A 180 -15.16 -16.68 -14.09
CA GLU A 180 -14.84 -15.74 -13.01
C GLU A 180 -13.34 -15.74 -12.67
N ALA A 181 -12.65 -16.87 -12.79
CA ALA A 181 -11.20 -16.96 -12.62
C ALA A 181 -10.41 -16.34 -13.79
N GLU A 182 -10.97 -16.35 -15.01
CA GLU A 182 -10.34 -15.79 -16.22
C GLU A 182 -10.27 -14.27 -16.19
N ALA A 183 -11.35 -13.60 -15.76
CA ALA A 183 -11.42 -12.14 -15.65
C ALA A 183 -10.45 -11.53 -14.60
N SER A 184 -9.59 -12.35 -13.98
CA SER A 184 -8.51 -11.95 -13.06
C SER A 184 -7.17 -11.75 -13.81
N GLY A 185 -6.97 -12.46 -14.94
CA GLY A 185 -5.71 -12.42 -15.70
C GLY A 185 -5.46 -11.16 -16.52
N GLU A 186 -6.51 -10.42 -16.92
CA GLU A 186 -6.37 -9.23 -17.78
C GLU A 186 -6.14 -7.91 -17.02
N ASN A 187 -6.31 -7.88 -15.69
CA ASN A 187 -6.22 -6.65 -14.89
C ASN A 187 -5.08 -6.64 -13.85
N ALA A 188 -4.17 -7.62 -13.86
CA ALA A 188 -2.99 -7.59 -13.01
C ALA A 188 -1.91 -6.65 -13.62
N PRO A 189 -1.47 -5.58 -12.91
CA PRO A 189 -0.37 -4.74 -13.38
C PRO A 189 0.91 -5.57 -13.37
N SER A 190 1.39 -5.92 -14.57
CA SER A 190 2.61 -6.69 -14.79
C SER A 190 3.83 -5.78 -14.66
N ASP A 191 4.19 -5.42 -13.43
CA ASP A 191 5.45 -4.74 -13.12
C ASP A 191 6.44 -5.73 -12.48
N SER A 192 6.97 -6.63 -13.31
CA SER A 192 8.22 -7.33 -13.01
C SER A 192 9.31 -6.86 -13.96
N LYS A 193 9.99 -5.78 -13.55
CA LYS A 193 11.25 -5.32 -14.15
C LYS A 193 12.28 -6.45 -14.09
N SER A 194 12.60 -7.02 -15.25
CA SER A 194 13.80 -7.82 -15.46
C SER A 194 14.99 -6.87 -15.65
N ALA A 195 16.00 -6.98 -14.79
CA ALA A 195 17.30 -6.33 -15.01
C ALA A 195 18.07 -7.04 -16.14
N PRO A 196 18.84 -6.32 -16.98
CA PRO A 196 19.59 -6.92 -18.07
C PRO A 196 20.95 -7.45 -17.59
N SER A 197 21.18 -8.75 -17.77
CA SER A 197 22.52 -9.33 -17.71
C SER A 197 23.15 -9.32 -19.10
N GLU A 198 24.17 -8.50 -19.30
CA GLU A 198 25.04 -8.53 -20.47
C GLU A 198 26.10 -9.64 -20.33
N SER A 199 26.29 -10.43 -21.38
CA SER A 199 27.61 -10.97 -21.78
C SER A 199 27.58 -11.35 -23.28
N PRO A 200 28.70 -11.20 -24.02
CA PRO A 200 28.68 -11.10 -25.48
C PRO A 200 29.26 -12.33 -26.24
N ASP A 201 28.90 -12.35 -27.53
CA ASP A 201 29.63 -12.86 -28.71
C ASP A 201 29.61 -14.35 -29.12
N SER A 202 28.93 -14.64 -30.25
CA SER A 202 29.42 -15.41 -31.42
C SER A 202 28.37 -15.50 -32.58
N PRO A 203 28.79 -15.64 -33.87
CA PRO A 203 28.10 -15.08 -35.06
C PRO A 203 27.14 -16.03 -35.84
N PRO A 204 26.48 -15.55 -36.94
CA PRO A 204 25.16 -16.01 -37.38
C PRO A 204 25.17 -17.05 -38.52
N GLN A 205 24.13 -17.88 -38.59
CA GLN A 205 23.76 -18.60 -39.80
C GLN A 205 22.28 -18.36 -40.16
N GLN A 206 22.07 -18.08 -41.44
CA GLN A 206 20.87 -17.51 -42.06
C GLN A 206 19.98 -18.62 -42.65
N GLY A 207 18.67 -18.52 -42.43
CA GLY A 207 17.64 -19.34 -43.09
C GLY A 207 16.23 -19.02 -42.54
N SER A 208 15.44 -18.27 -43.30
CA SER A 208 14.02 -17.95 -43.03
C SER A 208 13.09 -19.01 -43.66
N PRO A 209 11.73 -18.94 -43.56
CA PRO A 209 10.85 -18.09 -42.74
C PRO A 209 9.70 -18.88 -42.02
N GLN A 210 8.91 -18.13 -41.24
CA GLN A 210 7.50 -18.39 -40.89
C GLN A 210 7.18 -19.11 -39.57
N GLY A 211 6.49 -18.36 -38.70
CA GLY A 211 5.58 -18.89 -37.69
C GLY A 211 6.22 -19.42 -36.41
N SER A 212 6.48 -18.54 -35.44
CA SER A 212 6.63 -19.01 -34.06
C SER A 212 6.36 -17.89 -33.06
N SER A 213 5.26 -18.11 -32.32
CA SER A 213 5.37 -18.34 -30.88
C SER A 213 6.31 -17.39 -30.16
N GLY A 214 5.76 -16.27 -29.69
CA GLY A 214 6.35 -15.59 -28.54
C GLY A 214 6.54 -16.61 -27.41
N PRO A 215 7.61 -16.52 -26.61
CA PRO A 215 7.92 -17.54 -25.61
C PRO A 215 6.74 -17.65 -24.66
N GLN A 216 6.07 -18.78 -24.78
CA GLN A 216 5.13 -19.30 -23.82
C GLN A 216 5.91 -19.36 -22.50
N GLN A 217 5.66 -18.40 -21.62
CA GLN A 217 6.07 -18.55 -20.22
C GLN A 217 5.45 -19.87 -19.77
N ASP A 218 6.31 -20.80 -19.41
CA ASP A 218 5.96 -22.08 -18.84
C ASP A 218 4.92 -21.88 -17.72
N GLY A 219 3.68 -22.26 -18.00
CA GLY A 219 3.11 -23.42 -17.31
C GLY A 219 2.86 -23.33 -15.81
N LYS A 220 2.76 -22.14 -15.19
CA LYS A 220 2.00 -22.05 -13.92
C LYS A 220 0.52 -22.20 -14.28
N ALA A 221 0.04 -23.45 -14.28
CA ALA A 221 -1.35 -23.78 -14.52
C ALA A 221 -2.25 -22.89 -13.64
N SER A 222 -3.01 -21.99 -14.25
CA SER A 222 -3.88 -21.03 -13.55
C SER A 222 -5.02 -21.75 -12.81
N PRO A 223 -5.64 -21.12 -11.80
CA PRO A 223 -6.88 -21.62 -11.19
C PRO A 223 -7.96 -21.93 -12.24
N GLN A 224 -8.07 -21.07 -13.26
CA GLN A 224 -8.98 -21.25 -14.39
C GLN A 224 -8.77 -22.60 -15.07
N LYS A 225 -7.53 -22.95 -15.42
CA LYS A 225 -7.22 -24.22 -16.09
C LYS A 225 -7.67 -25.44 -15.27
N SER A 226 -7.46 -25.40 -13.95
CA SER A 226 -7.92 -26.48 -13.06
C SER A 226 -9.45 -26.53 -12.95
N LEU A 227 -10.14 -25.39 -13.01
CA LEU A 227 -11.60 -25.33 -13.04
C LEU A 227 -12.17 -25.84 -14.37
N GLU A 228 -11.52 -25.57 -15.49
CA GLU A 228 -11.87 -26.13 -16.80
C GLU A 228 -11.69 -27.65 -16.85
N GLN A 229 -10.58 -28.16 -16.32
CA GLN A 229 -10.34 -29.61 -16.20
C GLN A 229 -11.35 -30.29 -15.30
N ALA A 230 -11.73 -29.65 -14.18
CA ALA A 230 -12.81 -30.13 -13.32
C ALA A 230 -14.15 -30.14 -14.06
N ARG A 231 -14.47 -29.09 -14.83
CA ARG A 231 -15.68 -29.01 -15.65
C ARG A 231 -15.73 -30.15 -16.68
N GLU A 232 -14.62 -30.43 -17.35
CA GLU A 232 -14.52 -31.54 -18.30
C GLU A 232 -14.75 -32.90 -17.62
N ALA A 233 -14.09 -33.16 -16.49
CA ALA A 233 -14.33 -34.38 -15.72
C ALA A 233 -15.79 -34.49 -15.24
N MET A 234 -16.42 -33.37 -14.87
CA MET A 234 -17.85 -33.36 -14.52
C MET A 234 -18.76 -33.64 -15.71
N LYS A 235 -18.35 -33.28 -16.93
CA LYS A 235 -19.07 -33.60 -18.16
C LYS A 235 -18.99 -35.10 -18.43
N ASP A 236 -17.80 -35.69 -18.36
CA ASP A 236 -17.60 -37.12 -18.58
C ASP A 236 -18.38 -37.95 -17.53
N ALA A 237 -18.34 -37.51 -16.26
CA ALA A 237 -19.17 -38.08 -15.20
C ALA A 237 -20.67 -38.00 -15.51
N GLN A 238 -21.15 -36.88 -16.06
CA GLN A 238 -22.55 -36.71 -16.44
C GLN A 238 -22.93 -37.71 -17.54
N ASP A 239 -22.09 -37.83 -18.58
CA ASP A 239 -22.33 -38.69 -19.73
C ASP A 239 -22.31 -40.18 -19.30
N HIS A 240 -21.37 -40.59 -18.44
CA HIS A 240 -21.33 -41.93 -17.86
C HIS A 240 -22.55 -42.23 -16.96
N LEU A 241 -23.04 -41.26 -16.17
CA LEU A 241 -24.26 -41.44 -15.39
C LEU A 241 -25.51 -41.63 -16.28
N GLN A 242 -25.61 -40.89 -17.40
CA GLN A 242 -26.70 -41.08 -18.37
C GLN A 242 -26.65 -42.47 -19.03
N GLN A 243 -25.45 -42.98 -19.26
CA GLN A 243 -25.21 -44.33 -19.78
C GLN A 243 -25.29 -45.42 -18.69
N GLN A 244 -25.66 -45.07 -17.46
CA GLN A 244 -25.74 -45.98 -16.30
C GLN A 244 -24.40 -46.64 -15.92
N GLN A 245 -23.27 -46.05 -16.33
CA GLN A 245 -21.91 -46.54 -16.06
C GLN A 245 -21.35 -45.95 -14.76
N ARG A 246 -21.65 -46.58 -13.63
CA ARG A 246 -21.30 -46.04 -12.30
C ARG A 246 -19.81 -46.00 -11.97
N GLY A 247 -19.07 -47.04 -12.36
CA GLY A 247 -17.62 -47.12 -12.13
C GLY A 247 -16.89 -45.94 -12.79
N PRO A 248 -16.98 -45.82 -14.14
CA PRO A 248 -16.41 -44.69 -14.88
C PRO A 248 -16.89 -43.33 -14.36
N ALA A 249 -18.20 -43.18 -14.09
CA ALA A 249 -18.73 -41.95 -13.51
C ALA A 249 -18.06 -41.60 -12.16
N SER A 250 -17.85 -42.58 -11.29
CA SER A 250 -17.22 -42.34 -9.97
C SER A 250 -15.75 -41.93 -10.11
N GLU A 251 -15.02 -42.51 -11.06
CA GLU A 251 -13.63 -42.15 -11.37
C GLU A 251 -13.52 -40.71 -11.88
N ASP A 252 -14.43 -40.29 -12.77
CA ASP A 252 -14.50 -38.93 -13.29
C ASP A 252 -14.90 -37.93 -12.21
N GLN A 253 -15.84 -38.29 -11.33
CA GLN A 253 -16.20 -37.47 -10.17
C GLN A 253 -15.01 -37.29 -9.21
N ASP A 254 -14.22 -38.34 -8.98
CA ASP A 254 -13.00 -38.27 -8.17
C ASP A 254 -11.92 -37.42 -8.87
N LYS A 255 -11.82 -37.48 -10.20
CA LYS A 255 -10.97 -36.57 -10.99
C LYS A 255 -11.41 -35.13 -10.84
N ALA A 256 -12.70 -34.83 -10.98
CA ALA A 256 -13.24 -33.48 -10.77
C ALA A 256 -12.91 -32.96 -9.36
N ILE A 257 -13.05 -33.79 -8.32
CA ILE A 257 -12.68 -33.40 -6.94
C ILE A 257 -11.18 -33.08 -6.82
N ARG A 258 -10.30 -33.85 -7.48
CA ARG A 258 -8.86 -33.57 -7.48
C ARG A 258 -8.55 -32.23 -8.15
N ASP A 259 -9.13 -32.00 -9.34
CA ASP A 259 -8.91 -30.79 -10.13
C ASP A 259 -9.43 -29.53 -9.40
N LEU A 260 -10.61 -29.62 -8.75
CA LEU A 260 -11.13 -28.53 -7.90
C LEU A 260 -10.23 -28.24 -6.69
N LYS A 261 -9.66 -29.26 -6.03
CA LYS A 261 -8.71 -29.05 -4.92
C LYS A 261 -7.43 -28.40 -5.41
N GLU A 262 -6.97 -28.73 -6.61
CA GLU A 262 -5.82 -28.07 -7.22
C GLU A 262 -6.13 -26.59 -7.50
N ALA A 263 -7.33 -26.27 -7.99
CA ALA A 263 -7.78 -24.88 -8.14
C ALA A 263 -7.72 -24.11 -6.81
N ILE A 264 -8.22 -24.70 -5.70
CA ILE A 264 -8.11 -24.10 -4.36
C ILE A 264 -6.67 -23.81 -3.98
N ARG A 265 -5.76 -24.79 -4.13
CA ARG A 265 -4.34 -24.59 -3.78
C ARG A 265 -3.72 -23.43 -4.53
N LYS A 266 -4.04 -23.29 -5.82
CA LYS A 266 -3.55 -22.19 -6.67
C LYS A 266 -4.13 -20.85 -6.26
N ILE A 267 -5.43 -20.80 -5.96
CA ILE A 267 -6.06 -19.58 -5.43
C ILE A 267 -5.40 -19.20 -4.09
N GLU A 268 -5.12 -20.17 -3.22
CA GLU A 268 -4.45 -19.93 -1.93
C GLU A 268 -3.00 -19.43 -2.11
N GLU A 269 -2.27 -19.92 -3.13
CA GLU A 269 -0.94 -19.41 -3.51
C GLU A 269 -1.02 -17.94 -3.97
N ILE A 270 -1.97 -17.61 -4.86
CA ILE A 270 -2.17 -16.23 -5.33
C ILE A 270 -2.60 -15.31 -4.18
N LEU A 271 -3.54 -15.76 -3.34
CA LEU A 271 -3.96 -15.02 -2.14
C LEU A 271 -2.80 -14.78 -1.17
N ARG A 272 -1.81 -15.68 -1.11
CA ARG A 272 -0.61 -15.46 -0.30
C ARG A 272 0.27 -14.37 -0.90
N GLN A 273 0.49 -14.39 -2.20
CA GLN A 273 1.25 -13.37 -2.91
C GLN A 273 0.60 -11.99 -2.77
N LEU A 274 -0.71 -11.89 -3.02
CA LEU A 274 -1.46 -10.62 -2.87
C LEU A 274 -1.43 -10.09 -1.44
N ARG A 275 -1.47 -10.96 -0.42
CA ARG A 275 -1.30 -10.54 0.98
C ARG A 275 0.09 -9.99 1.26
N GLU A 276 1.14 -10.60 0.71
CA GLU A 276 2.52 -10.11 0.86
C GLU A 276 2.71 -8.77 0.12
N GLU A 277 2.09 -8.59 -1.05
CA GLU A 277 2.08 -7.34 -1.80
C GLU A 277 1.31 -6.23 -1.09
N GLU A 278 0.09 -6.50 -0.61
CA GLU A 278 -0.74 -5.55 0.15
C GLU A 278 0.02 -5.08 1.39
N ARG A 279 0.65 -6.00 2.12
CA ARG A 279 1.48 -5.68 3.29
C ARG A 279 2.65 -4.77 2.93
N THR A 280 3.35 -5.07 1.84
CA THR A 280 4.49 -4.26 1.37
C THR A 280 4.03 -2.85 1.00
N GLU A 281 2.93 -2.74 0.27
CA GLU A 281 2.36 -1.46 -0.16
C GLU A 281 1.89 -0.63 1.04
N MET A 282 1.23 -1.28 2.01
CA MET A 282 0.81 -0.62 3.24
C MET A 282 1.99 -0.09 4.05
N LEU A 283 3.05 -0.89 4.22
CA LEU A 283 4.27 -0.48 4.91
C LEU A 283 4.97 0.69 4.20
N ALA A 284 5.04 0.68 2.86
CA ALA A 284 5.58 1.80 2.10
C ALA A 284 4.74 3.08 2.28
N SER A 285 3.41 2.97 2.26
CA SER A 285 2.53 4.11 2.53
C SER A 285 2.71 4.66 3.95
N LEU A 286 2.90 3.78 4.94
CA LEU A 286 3.21 4.17 6.31
C LEU A 286 4.58 4.86 6.42
N GLU A 287 5.60 4.35 5.74
CA GLU A 287 6.95 4.95 5.69
C GLU A 287 6.88 6.41 5.20
N SER A 288 6.27 6.62 4.04
CA SER A 288 6.11 7.95 3.42
C SER A 288 5.34 8.93 4.33
N ARG A 289 4.25 8.48 4.95
CA ARG A 289 3.46 9.30 5.88
C ARG A 289 4.26 9.65 7.14
N LEU A 290 5.01 8.70 7.69
CA LEU A 290 5.85 8.93 8.87
C LEU A 290 6.97 9.92 8.56
N HIS A 291 7.66 9.79 7.42
CA HIS A 291 8.65 10.77 6.97
C HIS A 291 8.09 12.19 6.92
N LYS A 292 6.94 12.36 6.27
CA LYS A 292 6.28 13.68 6.17
C LYS A 292 5.98 14.29 7.54
N LEU A 293 5.53 13.48 8.49
CA LEU A 293 5.25 13.95 9.85
C LEU A 293 6.51 14.30 10.63
N ILE A 294 7.59 13.51 10.46
CA ILE A 294 8.90 13.80 11.06
C ILE A 294 9.42 15.14 10.58
N ASP A 295 9.41 15.39 9.26
CA ASP A 295 9.92 16.64 8.68
C ASP A 295 9.11 17.84 9.19
N MET A 296 7.79 17.69 9.28
CA MET A 296 6.91 18.72 9.82
C MET A 296 7.20 19.00 11.30
N GLN A 297 7.31 17.95 12.12
CA GLN A 297 7.60 18.07 13.55
C GLN A 297 8.98 18.69 13.80
N GLN A 298 10.01 18.33 13.03
CA GLN A 298 11.34 18.93 13.16
C GLN A 298 11.35 20.45 12.89
N VAL A 299 10.54 20.91 11.93
CA VAL A 299 10.39 22.34 11.66
C VAL A 299 9.62 23.02 12.79
N LEU A 300 8.56 22.39 13.30
CA LEU A 300 7.75 22.90 14.41
C LEU A 300 8.59 23.08 15.68
N ASN A 301 9.26 22.02 16.14
CA ASN A 301 10.12 22.06 17.33
C ASN A 301 11.16 23.18 17.24
N ARG A 302 11.83 23.33 16.10
CA ARG A 302 12.81 24.40 15.89
C ARG A 302 12.19 25.79 16.05
N LYS A 303 11.03 26.02 15.44
CA LYS A 303 10.34 27.32 15.50
C LYS A 303 9.78 27.60 16.90
N THR A 304 9.30 26.60 17.61
CA THR A 304 8.84 26.73 19.01
C THR A 304 10.00 27.13 19.93
N VAL A 305 11.17 26.49 19.76
CA VAL A 305 12.40 26.86 20.49
C VAL A 305 12.86 28.28 20.15
N GLU A 306 12.81 28.68 18.88
CA GLU A 306 13.14 30.06 18.46
C GLU A 306 12.20 31.10 19.06
N LEU A 307 10.90 30.78 19.16
CA LEU A 307 9.90 31.66 19.76
C LEU A 307 10.12 31.87 21.26
N ASP A 308 10.53 30.82 21.99
CA ASP A 308 10.75 30.90 23.44
C ASP A 308 12.05 31.62 23.83
N LYS A 309 13.06 31.61 22.94
CA LYS A 309 14.38 32.23 23.19
C LYS A 309 14.35 33.77 23.26
N ASP A 310 13.44 34.41 22.55
CA ASP A 310 13.34 35.88 22.50
C ASP A 310 12.19 36.37 23.38
N ALA A 311 12.51 36.79 24.61
CA ALA A 311 11.52 37.26 25.58
C ALA A 311 10.71 38.47 25.07
N ALA A 312 11.31 39.37 24.30
CA ALA A 312 10.63 40.54 23.75
C ALA A 312 9.63 40.14 22.66
N VAL A 313 9.98 39.15 21.84
CA VAL A 313 9.05 38.60 20.84
C VAL A 313 7.96 37.77 21.52
N LYS A 314 8.31 36.91 22.49
CA LYS A 314 7.40 36.04 23.22
C LYS A 314 6.26 36.81 23.90
N GLU A 315 6.56 37.93 24.55
CA GLU A 315 5.57 38.77 25.24
C GLU A 315 4.82 39.73 24.29
N SER A 316 5.23 39.82 23.02
CA SER A 316 4.59 40.68 22.03
C SER A 316 3.35 40.01 21.40
N LYS A 317 2.43 40.84 20.89
CA LYS A 317 1.31 40.38 20.03
C LYS A 317 1.79 39.56 18.83
N THR A 318 2.99 39.85 18.32
CA THR A 318 3.60 39.11 17.21
C THR A 318 4.04 37.71 17.64
N GLY A 319 4.52 37.54 18.87
CA GLY A 319 4.84 36.23 19.44
C GLY A 319 3.60 35.38 19.66
N GLU A 320 2.54 35.99 20.18
CA GLU A 320 1.22 35.34 20.35
C GLU A 320 0.67 34.84 19.00
N GLN A 321 0.70 35.67 17.96
CA GLN A 321 0.30 35.27 16.61
C GLN A 321 1.15 34.13 16.04
N LYS A 322 2.48 34.15 16.28
CA LYS A 322 3.37 33.06 15.88
C LYS A 322 3.05 31.76 16.61
N ALA A 323 2.76 31.81 17.91
CA ALA A 323 2.38 30.64 18.69
C ALA A 323 1.08 30.03 18.17
N ILE A 324 0.07 30.85 17.86
CA ILE A 324 -1.19 30.40 17.26
C ILE A 324 -0.93 29.75 15.88
N ALA A 325 -0.11 30.35 15.02
CA ALA A 325 0.24 29.76 13.74
C ALA A 325 0.99 28.41 13.88
N LEU A 326 1.85 28.27 14.91
CA LEU A 326 2.49 26.99 15.23
C LEU A 326 1.47 25.97 15.72
N SER A 327 0.47 26.37 16.52
CA SER A 327 -0.64 25.51 16.96
C SER A 327 -1.45 24.97 15.77
N GLU A 328 -1.80 25.82 14.81
CA GLU A 328 -2.51 25.41 13.59
C GLU A 328 -1.70 24.40 12.77
N ARG A 329 -0.38 24.60 12.72
CA ARG A 329 0.54 23.71 12.00
C ARG A 329 0.76 22.39 12.73
N GLU A 330 0.80 22.38 14.06
CA GLU A 330 0.81 21.17 14.89
C GLU A 330 -0.51 20.38 14.75
N GLN A 331 -1.64 21.05 14.54
CA GLN A 331 -2.91 20.39 14.23
C GLN A 331 -2.85 19.58 12.93
N GLU A 332 -2.03 19.97 11.94
CA GLU A 332 -1.77 19.13 10.77
C GLU A 332 -1.04 17.82 11.14
N VAL A 333 -0.20 17.82 12.18
CA VAL A 333 0.48 16.61 12.68
C VAL A 333 -0.55 15.66 13.27
N VAL A 334 -1.46 16.19 14.10
CA VAL A 334 -2.57 15.43 14.70
C VAL A 334 -3.41 14.76 13.61
N LEU A 335 -3.77 15.50 12.55
CA LEU A 335 -4.55 14.96 11.43
C LEU A 335 -3.79 13.86 10.66
N GLY A 336 -2.48 13.99 10.50
CA GLY A 336 -1.69 12.94 9.86
C GLY A 336 -1.57 11.67 10.72
N LEU A 337 -1.41 11.82 12.04
CA LEU A 337 -1.44 10.72 12.99
C LEU A 337 -2.81 10.02 13.02
N ASP A 338 -3.91 10.77 12.91
CA ASP A 338 -5.26 10.21 12.74
C ASP A 338 -5.38 9.36 11.47
N GLN A 339 -4.81 9.80 10.35
CA GLN A 339 -4.79 9.01 9.11
C GLN A 339 -3.97 7.73 9.26
N ILE A 340 -2.84 7.77 9.96
CA ILE A 340 -2.04 6.57 10.26
C ILE A 340 -2.85 5.60 11.14
N LEU A 341 -3.55 6.09 12.17
CA LEU A 341 -4.42 5.25 13.00
C LEU A 341 -5.53 4.58 12.19
N MET A 342 -6.15 5.28 11.24
CA MET A 342 -7.17 4.69 10.37
C MET A 342 -6.59 3.53 9.55
N LEU A 343 -5.44 3.73 8.92
CA LEU A 343 -4.77 2.68 8.14
C LEU A 343 -4.46 1.45 9.00
N LEU A 344 -3.93 1.65 10.22
CA LEU A 344 -3.56 0.54 11.09
C LEU A 344 -4.75 -0.22 11.69
N ARG A 345 -5.88 0.48 11.93
CA ARG A 345 -7.11 -0.17 12.45
C ARG A 345 -7.78 -1.05 11.42
N GLU A 346 -7.69 -0.71 10.13
CA GLU A 346 -8.23 -1.52 9.04
C GLU A 346 -7.55 -2.90 8.93
N ASP A 347 -6.29 -3.01 9.35
CA ASP A 347 -5.51 -4.24 9.22
C ASP A 347 -5.60 -5.14 10.47
N GLY A 348 -6.06 -4.60 11.61
CA GLY A 348 -6.40 -5.34 12.83
C GLY A 348 -5.29 -6.18 13.48
N SER A 349 -4.06 -6.12 12.95
CA SER A 349 -3.05 -7.17 13.17
C SER A 349 -1.83 -6.74 13.98
N ALA A 350 -1.71 -5.45 14.34
CA ALA A 350 -0.60 -4.92 15.15
C ALA A 350 -1.14 -4.25 16.41
N PHE A 351 -0.66 -4.65 17.59
CA PHE A 351 -1.15 -4.09 18.86
C PHE A 351 -0.31 -2.90 19.35
N ALA A 352 1.02 -2.97 19.17
CA ALA A 352 1.95 -1.97 19.69
C ALA A 352 2.01 -0.68 18.85
N MET A 353 1.90 -0.78 17.52
CA MET A 353 1.99 0.40 16.65
C MET A 353 0.79 1.34 16.79
N PRO A 354 -0.48 0.89 16.78
CA PRO A 354 -1.61 1.79 17.00
C PRO A 354 -1.52 2.54 18.33
N GLU A 355 -1.05 1.89 19.39
CA GLU A 355 -0.85 2.56 20.69
C GLU A 355 0.24 3.63 20.60
N ALA A 356 1.37 3.35 19.94
CA ALA A 356 2.43 4.34 19.74
C ALA A 356 1.96 5.57 18.96
N VAL A 357 1.14 5.37 17.92
CA VAL A 357 0.56 6.48 17.14
C VAL A 357 -0.47 7.25 17.99
N GLN A 358 -1.30 6.55 18.77
CA GLN A 358 -2.27 7.17 19.66
C GLN A 358 -1.60 8.01 20.75
N GLU A 359 -0.47 7.53 21.29
CA GLU A 359 0.34 8.26 22.27
C GLU A 359 0.88 9.57 21.68
N ALA A 360 1.58 9.47 20.54
CA ALA A 360 2.11 10.63 19.82
C ALA A 360 1.00 11.64 19.49
N ARG A 361 -0.18 11.15 19.11
CA ARG A 361 -1.33 12.00 18.80
C ARG A 361 -1.85 12.76 20.01
N ASN A 362 -1.93 12.11 21.17
CA ASN A 362 -2.39 12.77 22.39
C ASN A 362 -1.40 13.85 22.84
N ASP A 363 -0.09 13.60 22.68
CA ASP A 363 0.94 14.58 22.97
C ASP A 363 0.89 15.78 22.01
N ALA A 364 0.76 15.54 20.69
CA ALA A 364 0.59 16.59 19.70
C ALA A 364 -0.67 17.46 19.97
N LYS A 365 -1.79 16.85 20.41
CA LYS A 365 -2.98 17.62 20.82
C LYS A 365 -2.75 18.52 22.03
N LEU A 366 -1.93 18.07 22.98
CA LEU A 366 -1.55 18.89 24.12
C LEU A 366 -0.67 20.06 23.67
N VAL A 367 0.28 19.82 22.77
CA VAL A 367 1.09 20.88 22.13
C VAL A 367 0.20 21.91 21.46
N VAL A 368 -0.77 21.48 20.63
CA VAL A 368 -1.77 22.37 19.99
C VAL A 368 -2.43 23.28 21.02
N THR A 369 -2.94 22.69 22.11
CA THR A 369 -3.66 23.44 23.17
C THR A 369 -2.76 24.45 23.86
N ARG A 370 -1.48 24.13 24.07
CA ARG A 370 -0.50 25.00 24.75
C ARG A 370 -0.04 26.14 23.84
N LEU A 371 0.33 25.84 22.59
CA LEU A 371 0.71 26.85 21.61
C LEU A 371 -0.43 27.82 21.30
N ALA A 372 -1.68 27.36 21.29
CA ALA A 372 -2.86 28.23 21.13
C ALA A 372 -3.01 29.25 22.27
N ARG A 373 -2.45 28.96 23.44
CA ARG A 373 -2.41 29.87 24.60
C ARG A 373 -1.13 30.71 24.66
N GLY A 374 -0.28 30.66 23.63
CA GLY A 374 1.01 31.34 23.61
C GLY A 374 2.13 30.62 24.40
N ASP A 375 1.89 29.39 24.86
CA ASP A 375 2.85 28.68 25.72
C ASP A 375 3.84 27.84 24.90
N ALA A 376 4.99 28.45 24.59
CA ALA A 376 6.14 27.84 23.93
C ALA A 376 7.22 27.33 24.91
N SER A 377 6.87 27.10 26.18
CA SER A 377 7.84 26.72 27.23
C SER A 377 8.62 25.43 26.94
N SER A 378 9.68 25.21 27.72
CA SER A 378 10.47 23.96 27.75
C SER A 378 9.59 22.69 27.86
N PHE A 379 8.47 22.76 28.58
CA PHE A 379 7.53 21.64 28.66
C PHE A 379 6.83 21.38 27.32
N THR A 380 6.37 22.42 26.62
CA THR A 380 5.80 22.30 25.27
C THR A 380 6.82 21.70 24.30
N GLN A 381 8.06 22.21 24.31
CA GLN A 381 9.16 21.71 23.48
C GLN A 381 9.49 20.24 23.78
N THR A 382 9.41 19.83 25.05
CA THR A 382 9.62 18.44 25.47
C THR A 382 8.54 17.49 24.94
N LEU A 383 7.29 17.93 24.86
CA LEU A 383 6.20 17.15 24.27
C LEU A 383 6.41 16.99 22.77
N GLU A 384 6.71 18.09 22.09
CA GLU A 384 7.10 18.15 20.68
C GLU A 384 8.28 17.20 20.34
N GLU A 385 9.32 17.18 21.18
CA GLU A 385 10.43 16.22 21.06
C GLU A 385 9.97 14.76 21.25
N SER A 386 9.05 14.53 22.19
CA SER A 386 8.51 13.18 22.45
C SER A 386 7.69 12.67 21.28
N VAL A 387 6.90 13.54 20.61
CA VAL A 387 6.18 13.22 19.38
C VAL A 387 7.17 12.87 18.27
N LEU A 388 8.23 13.67 18.10
CA LEU A 388 9.27 13.43 17.10
C LEU A 388 9.98 12.08 17.31
N GLU A 389 10.43 11.80 18.55
CA GLU A 389 11.07 10.52 18.90
C GLU A 389 10.13 9.35 18.59
N ALA A 390 8.85 9.45 18.95
CA ALA A 390 7.86 8.41 18.67
C ALA A 390 7.68 8.15 17.17
N LEU A 391 7.59 9.20 16.36
CA LEU A 391 7.50 9.09 14.90
C LEU A 391 8.75 8.41 14.31
N GLN A 392 9.95 8.77 14.78
CA GLN A 392 11.21 8.19 14.33
C GLN A 392 11.34 6.71 14.70
N ASP A 393 10.94 6.33 15.92
CA ASP A 393 10.90 4.94 16.35
C ASP A 393 9.99 4.09 15.46
N MET A 394 8.80 4.62 15.14
CA MET A 394 7.84 3.95 14.27
C MET A 394 8.39 3.81 12.84
N LEU A 395 9.04 4.85 12.32
CA LEU A 395 9.67 4.81 11.00
C LEU A 395 10.79 3.76 10.95
N ALA A 396 11.63 3.68 11.99
CA ALA A 396 12.68 2.67 12.08
C ALA A 396 12.09 1.25 12.07
N ALA A 397 11.00 1.02 12.80
CA ALA A 397 10.31 -0.27 12.81
C ALA A 397 9.71 -0.64 11.44
N VAL A 398 9.09 0.33 10.74
CA VAL A 398 8.55 0.12 9.38
C VAL A 398 9.66 -0.20 8.38
N LYS A 399 10.77 0.54 8.43
CA LYS A 399 11.93 0.31 7.53
C LYS A 399 12.55 -1.06 7.73
N GLU A 400 12.75 -1.46 8.99
CA GLU A 400 13.28 -2.78 9.30
C GLU A 400 12.37 -3.88 8.74
N GLU A 401 11.05 -3.74 8.88
CA GLU A 401 10.10 -4.72 8.33
C GLU A 401 10.14 -4.76 6.79
N LEU A 402 10.25 -3.61 6.12
CA LEU A 402 10.42 -3.54 4.67
C LEU A 402 11.72 -4.21 4.20
N GLU A 403 12.82 -4.02 4.92
CA GLU A 403 14.10 -4.68 4.63
C GLU A 403 14.00 -6.20 4.78
N GLN A 404 13.38 -6.70 5.85
CA GLN A 404 13.16 -8.14 6.04
C GLN A 404 12.28 -8.75 4.93
N LEU A 405 11.27 -8.01 4.46
CA LEU A 405 10.45 -8.42 3.31
C LEU A 405 11.24 -8.43 1.99
N ARG A 406 12.25 -7.57 1.84
CA ARG A 406 13.14 -7.58 0.67
C ARG A 406 14.13 -8.74 0.72
N GLU A 407 14.74 -9.00 1.86
CA GLU A 407 15.70 -10.10 2.07
C GLU A 407 15.06 -11.47 1.91
N SER A 408 13.83 -11.64 2.41
CA SER A 408 13.06 -12.88 2.21
C SER A 408 12.72 -13.16 0.73
N LYS A 409 12.64 -12.12 -0.11
CA LYS A 409 12.44 -12.26 -1.56
C LYS A 409 13.73 -12.53 -2.33
N SER A 410 14.92 -12.19 -1.80
CA SER A 410 16.22 -12.36 -2.48
C SER A 410 16.92 -13.69 -2.21
N GLY A 411 16.30 -14.61 -1.46
CA GLY A 411 16.77 -16.00 -1.32
C GLY A 411 18.04 -16.20 -0.47
N GLN A 412 18.52 -15.17 0.22
CA GLN A 412 19.61 -15.28 1.22
C GLN A 412 19.06 -15.06 2.63
N GLY A 413 18.57 -16.14 3.26
CA GLY A 413 18.12 -16.08 4.66
C GLY A 413 17.27 -17.29 5.07
N GLN A 414 17.67 -17.97 6.13
CA GLN A 414 17.16 -19.27 6.58
C GLN A 414 15.82 -19.15 7.32
N ALA A 415 14.94 -20.13 7.06
CA ALA A 415 13.66 -20.48 7.72
C ALA A 415 12.44 -19.52 7.57
N PRO A 416 11.49 -19.79 6.66
CA PRO A 416 10.18 -19.14 6.66
C PRO A 416 9.32 -19.74 7.78
N GLY A 417 9.45 -19.18 8.98
CA GLY A 417 8.86 -19.72 10.21
C GLY A 417 7.77 -18.87 10.84
N GLN A 418 6.93 -18.14 10.09
CA GLN A 418 5.64 -17.62 10.60
C GLN A 418 4.70 -17.05 9.52
N GLY A 419 4.67 -17.63 8.32
CA GLY A 419 3.74 -17.22 7.25
C GLY A 419 2.37 -17.86 7.38
N GLY A 420 1.67 -17.66 8.50
CA GLY A 420 0.28 -18.09 8.64
C GLY A 420 -0.66 -17.28 7.72
N PRO A 421 -1.92 -17.71 7.52
CA PRO A 421 -2.92 -16.98 6.73
C PRO A 421 -3.10 -15.50 7.14
N ASN A 422 -2.80 -15.17 8.41
CA ASN A 422 -2.88 -13.83 8.99
C ASN A 422 -1.51 -13.38 9.54
N ALA A 423 -0.52 -13.20 8.66
CA ALA A 423 0.75 -12.58 9.03
C ALA A 423 0.49 -11.12 9.44
N ALA A 424 0.96 -10.72 10.62
CA ALA A 424 0.76 -9.37 11.12
C ALA A 424 1.54 -8.35 10.28
N LEU A 425 1.07 -7.10 10.24
CA LEU A 425 1.73 -5.99 9.54
C LEU A 425 3.20 -5.88 9.93
N ILE A 426 3.47 -6.07 11.22
CA ILE A 426 4.80 -6.06 11.85
C ILE A 426 5.00 -7.43 12.48
N ASN A 427 6.21 -7.97 12.38
CA ASN A 427 6.52 -9.24 13.02
C ASN A 427 6.55 -9.12 14.56
N ARG A 428 6.40 -10.25 15.26
CA ARG A 428 6.34 -10.28 16.74
C ARG A 428 7.58 -9.71 17.41
N LEU A 429 8.76 -9.87 16.82
CA LEU A 429 10.01 -9.34 17.38
C LEU A 429 10.03 -7.81 17.31
N ALA A 430 9.58 -7.25 16.20
CA ALA A 430 9.41 -5.82 16.04
C ALA A 430 8.30 -5.28 16.96
N GLU A 431 7.19 -5.99 17.18
CA GLU A 431 6.19 -5.62 18.20
C GLU A 431 6.77 -5.56 19.62
N LEU A 432 7.60 -6.54 20.00
CA LEU A 432 8.28 -6.55 21.31
C LEU A 432 9.28 -5.39 21.44
N ARG A 433 9.99 -5.05 20.36
CA ARG A 433 10.88 -3.88 20.34
C ARG A 433 10.09 -2.59 20.49
N MET A 434 8.96 -2.46 19.79
CA MET A 434 8.06 -1.31 19.94
C MET A 434 7.52 -1.20 21.37
N LEU A 435 7.12 -2.31 21.99
CA LEU A 435 6.72 -2.34 23.40
C LEU A 435 7.85 -1.87 24.33
N ARG A 436 9.08 -2.34 24.10
CA ARG A 436 10.25 -1.89 24.86
C ARG A 436 10.46 -0.38 24.71
N THR A 437 10.30 0.14 23.50
CA THR A 437 10.42 1.57 23.21
C THR A 437 9.31 2.39 23.90
N LEU A 438 8.06 1.92 23.87
CA LEU A 438 6.96 2.52 24.62
C LEU A 438 7.25 2.58 26.12
N GLN A 439 7.72 1.47 26.69
CA GLN A 439 8.09 1.42 28.12
C GLN A 439 9.25 2.37 28.43
N TYR A 440 10.25 2.44 27.56
CA TYR A 440 11.38 3.36 27.72
C TYR A 440 10.91 4.82 27.71
N ARG A 441 9.99 5.20 26.82
CA ARG A 441 9.41 6.55 26.77
C ARG A 441 8.61 6.89 28.02
N VAL A 442 7.75 5.98 28.48
CA VAL A 442 7.01 6.16 29.75
C VAL A 442 7.99 6.36 30.91
N ASN A 443 9.06 5.57 30.99
CA ASN A 443 10.09 5.74 32.01
C ASN A 443 10.79 7.10 31.91
N LYS A 444 11.24 7.50 30.71
CA LYS A 444 11.92 8.79 30.48
C LYS A 444 11.03 9.98 30.88
N ARG A 445 9.74 9.94 30.54
CA ARG A 445 8.79 11.00 30.90
C ARG A 445 8.45 11.00 32.38
N THR A 446 8.32 9.83 33.00
CA THR A 446 8.13 9.70 34.46
C THR A 446 9.32 10.30 35.22
N SER A 447 10.56 10.03 34.78
CA SER A 447 11.76 10.62 35.38
C SER A 447 11.78 12.14 35.25
N ARG A 448 11.48 12.70 34.06
CA ARG A 448 11.44 14.15 33.84
C ARG A 448 10.41 14.85 34.74
N ILE A 449 9.18 14.32 34.80
CA ILE A 449 8.14 14.85 35.69
C ILE A 449 8.57 14.74 37.16
N GLY A 450 9.20 13.63 37.54
CA GLY A 450 9.73 13.43 38.90
C GLY A 450 10.82 14.46 39.28
N GLU A 451 11.71 14.79 38.36
CA GLU A 451 12.74 15.84 38.53
C GLU A 451 12.11 17.23 38.70
N GLU A 452 11.07 17.54 37.91
CA GLU A 452 10.35 18.81 37.99
C GLU A 452 9.59 18.95 39.31
N LEU A 453 8.96 17.86 39.77
CA LEU A 453 8.24 17.80 41.04
C LEU A 453 9.15 17.79 42.27
N LYS A 454 10.43 17.39 42.13
CA LYS A 454 11.39 17.26 43.24
C LYS A 454 10.84 16.46 44.44
N GLY A 455 10.04 15.44 44.16
CA GLY A 455 9.38 14.61 45.17
C GLY A 455 8.13 15.21 45.84
N GLN A 456 7.65 16.36 45.38
CA GLN A 456 6.39 16.96 45.81
C GLN A 456 5.20 16.42 45.00
N PRO A 457 3.98 16.40 45.55
CA PRO A 457 2.80 16.05 44.77
C PRO A 457 2.55 17.09 43.65
N PRO A 458 2.00 16.69 42.50
CA PRO A 458 1.63 17.62 41.44
C PRO A 458 0.56 18.62 41.96
N THR A 459 0.84 19.91 41.83
CA THR A 459 0.01 20.99 42.35
C THR A 459 -0.83 21.69 41.28
N SER A 460 -0.40 21.66 40.02
CA SER A 460 -1.17 22.18 38.89
C SER A 460 -2.06 21.09 38.27
N GLU A 461 -3.25 21.47 37.81
CA GLU A 461 -4.19 20.59 37.11
C GLU A 461 -3.52 19.91 35.89
N GLU A 462 -2.68 20.65 35.17
CA GLU A 462 -1.91 20.14 34.03
C GLU A 462 -0.91 19.03 34.43
N MET A 463 -0.22 19.17 35.56
CA MET A 463 0.71 18.15 36.06
C MET A 463 -0.02 16.92 36.59
N VAL A 464 -1.18 17.12 37.23
CA VAL A 464 -2.05 16.01 37.65
C VAL A 464 -2.49 15.18 36.45
N ASP A 465 -2.95 15.84 35.38
CA ASP A 465 -3.36 15.17 34.15
C ASP A 465 -2.17 14.47 33.46
N ALA A 466 -0.99 15.08 33.43
CA ALA A 466 0.21 14.47 32.86
C ALA A 466 0.60 13.17 33.60
N VAL A 467 0.52 13.15 34.93
CA VAL A 467 0.78 11.95 35.76
C VAL A 467 -0.31 10.89 35.55
N ARG A 468 -1.58 11.28 35.49
CA ARG A 468 -2.68 10.36 35.18
C ARG A 468 -2.49 9.70 33.81
N GLN A 469 -2.14 10.46 32.79
CA GLN A 469 -1.87 9.93 31.45
C GLN A 469 -0.72 8.92 31.44
N LEU A 470 0.35 9.16 32.21
CA LEU A 470 1.45 8.18 32.34
C LEU A 470 0.97 6.87 32.97
N ALA A 471 0.12 6.95 34.00
CA ALA A 471 -0.46 5.76 34.63
C ALA A 471 -1.34 4.96 33.64
N GLU A 472 -2.20 5.66 32.89
CA GLU A 472 -3.02 5.02 31.84
C GLU A 472 -2.17 4.38 30.74
N ARG A 473 -1.08 5.04 30.32
CA ARG A 473 -0.13 4.49 29.33
C ARG A 473 0.55 3.23 29.86
N GLN A 474 1.00 3.24 31.11
CA GLN A 474 1.61 2.07 31.74
C GLN A 474 0.63 0.90 31.83
N GLU A 475 -0.65 1.17 32.14
CA GLU A 475 -1.70 0.15 32.15
C GLU A 475 -1.94 -0.42 30.73
N ARG A 476 -2.01 0.44 29.71
CA ARG A 476 -2.17 0.03 28.30
C ARG A 476 -1.00 -0.81 27.80
N ILE A 477 0.24 -0.42 28.08
CA ILE A 477 1.44 -1.23 27.76
C ILE A 477 1.33 -2.62 28.40
N GLY A 478 0.85 -2.70 29.65
CA GLY A 478 0.61 -3.97 30.33
C GLY A 478 -0.49 -4.83 29.67
N LYS A 479 -1.56 -4.20 29.14
CA LYS A 479 -2.61 -4.90 28.38
C LYS A 479 -2.06 -5.43 27.05
N ILE A 480 -1.41 -4.59 26.26
CA ILE A 480 -0.81 -4.96 24.97
C ILE A 480 0.23 -6.07 25.14
N SER A 481 1.03 -6.02 26.21
CA SER A 481 2.00 -7.08 26.53
C SER A 481 1.33 -8.44 26.76
N ARG A 482 0.16 -8.46 27.41
CA ARG A 482 -0.64 -9.68 27.60
C ARG A 482 -1.28 -10.15 26.30
N GLU A 483 -1.78 -9.24 25.48
CA GLU A 483 -2.36 -9.56 24.16
C GLU A 483 -1.32 -10.19 23.24
N ILE A 484 -0.11 -9.61 23.17
CA ILE A 484 1.02 -10.17 22.41
C ILE A 484 1.43 -11.55 22.96
N ALA A 485 1.49 -11.71 24.29
CA ALA A 485 1.89 -12.98 24.92
C ALA A 485 0.85 -14.11 24.72
N THR A 486 -0.44 -13.78 24.78
CA THR A 486 -1.53 -14.76 24.62
C THR A 486 -1.86 -15.03 23.16
N GLY A 487 -1.44 -14.16 22.24
CA GLY A 487 -1.83 -14.22 20.83
C GLY A 487 -3.34 -14.09 20.63
N ALA A 488 -4.07 -13.60 21.64
CA ALA A 488 -5.50 -13.34 21.56
C ALA A 488 -5.68 -12.18 20.57
N ARG A 489 -6.20 -12.52 19.40
CA ARG A 489 -6.58 -11.60 18.32
C ARG A 489 -8.08 -11.39 18.31
#